data_AF-A0A239R2T4-F1
#
_entry.id   AF-A0A239R2T4-F1
#
_cell.length_a   1.000
_cell.length_b   1.000
_cell.length_c   1.000
_cell.angle_alpha   90.00
_cell.angle_beta   90.00
_cell.angle_gamma   90.00
#
_symmetry.space_group_name_H-M   'P 1'
#
loop_
_entity.id
_entity.type
_entity.pdbx_description
1 polymer ?
#
loop_
_entity_poly.entity_id
_entity_poly.type
_entity_poly.pdbx_seq_one_letter_code
_entity_poly.pdbx_strand_id
1 'polypeptide(L)'
;MLDANDLLKGKDYDSLSDTYIVFICTFDLFGMGYHKYSFKNICMENNSILLNDGAERLFLNTEGTRDDVDAELKKFLDFVKGREVEPDNFLKQLKQAVEEAKTVETWRDEYMTFNEIERRGFLQGEAIGEAKGKAEYISIIKEMVSNGQISEDTASLIISNFSKPSLENEQN
;
A
#
# COMPACT_ATOMS: atom_id res chain seq x y z
N MET A 1 -7.12 -14.32 -5.58
CA MET A 1 -6.64 -15.36 -4.63
C MET A 1 -6.37 -14.62 -3.34
N LEU A 2 -7.11 -14.93 -2.26
CA LEU A 2 -6.70 -14.52 -0.91
C LEU A 2 -5.57 -15.45 -0.54
N ASP A 3 -4.37 -15.14 -1.00
CA ASP A 3 -3.23 -15.97 -0.72
C ASP A 3 -1.95 -15.14 -0.85
N ALA A 4 -1.42 -14.75 0.32
CA ALA A 4 -0.03 -14.35 0.51
C ALA A 4 0.31 -14.20 2.01
N ASN A 5 -0.64 -13.83 2.86
CA ASN A 5 -0.35 -13.50 4.27
C ASN A 5 -0.67 -14.60 5.30
N ASP A 6 -1.53 -15.58 5.00
CA ASP A 6 -1.98 -16.54 6.04
C ASP A 6 -1.29 -17.90 6.01
N LEU A 7 -0.54 -18.23 4.95
CA LEU A 7 0.22 -19.48 4.89
C LEU A 7 1.63 -19.30 5.46
N LEU A 8 1.72 -19.17 6.79
CA LEU A 8 2.95 -19.53 7.49
C LEU A 8 3.27 -20.99 7.16
N LYS A 9 4.41 -21.23 6.49
CA LYS A 9 4.90 -22.56 6.11
C LYS A 9 4.79 -23.55 7.28
N GLY A 10 3.96 -24.57 7.15
CA GLY A 10 3.90 -25.73 8.07
C GLY A 10 2.61 -25.93 8.87
N LYS A 11 1.51 -25.22 8.58
CA LYS A 11 0.19 -25.54 9.16
C LYS A 11 -0.62 -26.48 8.28
N ASP A 12 -1.34 -27.43 8.90
CA ASP A 12 -2.27 -28.33 8.22
C ASP A 12 -3.39 -27.54 7.53
N TYR A 13 -3.72 -27.92 6.29
CA TYR A 13 -4.79 -27.29 5.50
C TYR A 13 -6.16 -27.32 6.22
N ASP A 14 -6.37 -28.29 7.12
CA ASP A 14 -7.58 -28.41 7.96
C ASP A 14 -7.71 -27.31 9.03
N SER A 15 -6.69 -26.46 9.19
CA SER A 15 -6.66 -25.34 10.14
C SER A 15 -6.84 -23.98 9.48
N LEU A 16 -7.37 -23.94 8.26
CA LEU A 16 -7.66 -22.68 7.57
C LEU A 16 -8.68 -21.88 8.38
N SER A 17 -8.34 -20.63 8.70
CA SER A 17 -9.24 -19.76 9.47
C SER A 17 -10.42 -19.35 8.61
N ASP A 18 -11.63 -19.35 9.18
CA ASP A 18 -12.83 -18.86 8.50
C ASP A 18 -12.56 -17.48 7.91
N THR A 19 -12.72 -17.37 6.59
CA THR A 19 -12.36 -16.19 5.83
C THR A 19 -13.60 -15.54 5.27
N TYR A 20 -13.89 -14.32 5.72
CA TYR A 20 -15.04 -13.54 5.28
C TYR A 20 -14.58 -12.41 4.35
N ILE A 21 -15.13 -12.38 3.13
CA ILE A 21 -14.99 -11.25 2.22
C ILE A 21 -16.30 -10.50 2.21
N VAL A 22 -16.29 -9.25 2.67
CA VAL A 22 -17.49 -8.41 2.71
C VAL A 22 -17.37 -7.32 1.64
N PHE A 23 -18.30 -7.33 0.69
CA PHE A 23 -18.50 -6.26 -0.29
C PHE A 23 -19.66 -5.39 0.15
N ILE A 24 -19.47 -4.07 0.20
CA ILE A 24 -20.54 -3.12 0.47
C ILE A 24 -20.86 -2.39 -0.84
N CYS A 25 -22.08 -2.59 -1.34
CA CYS A 25 -22.53 -2.10 -2.63
C CYS A 25 -23.57 -0.98 -2.46
N THR A 26 -23.35 0.14 -3.14
CA THR A 26 -24.29 1.27 -3.21
C THR A 26 -25.46 1.03 -4.18
N PHE A 27 -25.55 -0.17 -4.75
CA PHE A 27 -26.56 -0.62 -5.70
C PHE A 27 -26.82 -2.12 -5.53
N ASP A 28 -27.98 -2.59 -6.02
CA ASP A 28 -28.33 -4.00 -5.98
C ASP A 28 -27.62 -4.79 -7.09
N LEU A 29 -26.51 -5.45 -6.73
CA LEU A 29 -25.66 -6.19 -7.66
C LEU A 29 -26.40 -7.35 -8.35
N PHE A 30 -27.38 -7.97 -7.68
CA PHE A 30 -28.09 -9.15 -8.19
C PHE A 30 -29.55 -8.89 -8.57
N GLY A 31 -30.06 -7.68 -8.31
CA GLY A 31 -31.42 -7.27 -8.69
C GLY A 31 -32.54 -7.99 -7.95
N MET A 32 -32.25 -8.59 -6.79
CA MET A 32 -33.21 -9.37 -6.00
C MET A 32 -33.75 -8.63 -4.76
N GLY A 33 -33.28 -7.42 -4.48
CA GLY A 33 -33.74 -6.55 -3.40
C GLY A 33 -33.37 -7.01 -1.98
N TYR A 34 -32.45 -7.96 -1.82
CA TYR A 34 -31.92 -8.33 -0.50
C TYR A 34 -30.95 -7.28 0.02
N HIS A 35 -30.90 -7.07 1.34
CA HIS A 35 -29.86 -6.27 2.00
C HIS A 35 -28.56 -7.07 2.15
N LYS A 36 -28.65 -8.41 2.20
CA LYS A 36 -27.49 -9.29 2.36
C LYS A 36 -27.59 -10.50 1.43
N TYR A 37 -26.54 -10.74 0.65
CA TYR A 37 -26.32 -11.97 -0.09
C TYR A 37 -25.13 -12.73 0.49
N SER A 38 -25.33 -13.98 0.88
CA SER A 38 -24.28 -14.88 1.34
C SER A 38 -23.97 -15.91 0.26
N PHE A 39 -22.69 -16.07 -0.06
CA PHE A 39 -22.22 -17.08 -1.00
C PHE A 39 -21.16 -17.95 -0.35
N LYS A 40 -21.34 -19.26 -0.51
CA LYS A 40 -20.36 -20.30 -0.21
C LYS A 40 -20.00 -21.04 -1.47
N ASN A 41 -18.86 -21.72 -1.45
CA ASN A 41 -18.43 -22.55 -2.57
C ASN A 41 -19.31 -23.81 -2.64
N ILE A 42 -20.02 -23.98 -3.76
CA ILE A 42 -20.85 -25.16 -4.07
C ILE A 42 -20.21 -25.98 -5.19
N CYS A 43 -20.34 -27.30 -5.13
CA CYS A 43 -19.94 -28.16 -6.25
C CYS A 43 -20.88 -27.93 -7.45
N MET A 44 -20.30 -27.76 -8.64
CA MET A 44 -21.06 -27.47 -9.86
C MET A 44 -21.76 -28.70 -10.42
N GLU A 45 -21.17 -29.89 -10.25
CA GLU A 45 -21.73 -31.17 -10.70
C GLU A 45 -22.84 -31.65 -9.77
N ASN A 46 -22.78 -31.28 -8.49
CA ASN A 46 -23.77 -31.62 -7.49
C ASN A 46 -23.93 -30.48 -6.48
N ASN A 47 -24.92 -29.62 -6.71
CA ASN A 47 -25.22 -28.46 -5.86
C ASN A 47 -25.64 -28.80 -4.42
N SER A 48 -25.82 -30.08 -4.08
CA SER A 48 -26.06 -30.51 -2.69
C SER A 48 -24.78 -30.59 -1.87
N ILE A 49 -23.60 -30.55 -2.52
CA ILE A 49 -22.29 -30.62 -1.88
C ILE A 49 -21.74 -29.19 -1.71
N LEU A 50 -21.55 -28.80 -0.45
CA LEU A 50 -20.87 -27.56 -0.07
C LEU A 50 -19.38 -27.85 0.17
N LEU A 51 -18.52 -27.02 -0.39
CA LEU A 51 -17.10 -27.00 -0.05
C LEU A 51 -16.95 -26.23 1.27
N ASN A 52 -16.71 -26.95 2.36
CA ASN A 52 -16.56 -26.38 3.70
C ASN A 52 -15.12 -25.88 3.94
N ASP A 53 -14.67 -24.93 3.13
CA ASP A 53 -13.32 -24.33 3.19
C ASP A 53 -13.25 -23.10 4.11
N GLY A 54 -14.32 -22.82 4.87
CA GLY A 54 -14.42 -21.64 5.74
C GLY A 54 -14.53 -20.33 4.97
N ALA A 55 -14.55 -20.33 3.63
CA ALA A 55 -14.62 -19.12 2.83
C ALA A 55 -16.08 -18.70 2.57
N GLU A 56 -16.47 -17.53 3.09
CA GLU A 56 -17.79 -16.95 2.84
C GLU A 56 -17.65 -15.55 2.22
N ARG A 57 -18.44 -15.30 1.17
CA ARG A 57 -18.53 -13.99 0.54
C ARG A 57 -19.88 -13.37 0.86
N LEU A 58 -19.84 -12.19 1.46
CA LEU A 58 -21.02 -11.41 1.82
C LEU A 58 -21.10 -10.19 0.91
N PHE A 59 -22.26 -9.96 0.30
CA PHE A 59 -22.56 -8.71 -0.39
C PHE A 59 -23.66 -7.99 0.38
N LEU A 60 -23.33 -6.81 0.90
CA LEU A 60 -24.26 -5.93 1.57
C LEU A 60 -24.75 -4.88 0.58
N ASN A 61 -26.07 -4.79 0.41
CA ASN A 61 -26.70 -3.94 -0.59
C ASN A 61 -27.52 -2.83 0.09
N THR A 62 -27.12 -1.58 -0.16
CA THR A 62 -27.80 -0.40 0.39
C THR A 62 -29.15 -0.08 -0.27
N GLU A 63 -29.47 -0.71 -1.40
CA GLU A 63 -30.78 -0.68 -2.07
C GLU A 63 -31.67 -1.86 -1.66
N GLY A 64 -31.30 -2.61 -0.63
CA GLY A 64 -32.19 -3.64 -0.08
C GLY A 64 -33.53 -3.04 0.33
N THR A 65 -34.62 -3.75 0.04
CA THR A 65 -35.98 -3.34 0.42
C THR A 65 -36.70 -4.39 1.26
N ARG A 66 -36.03 -5.51 1.52
CA ARG A 66 -36.58 -6.66 2.25
C ARG A 66 -36.42 -6.52 3.75
N ASP A 67 -37.21 -7.29 4.49
CA ASP A 67 -37.03 -7.43 5.93
C ASP A 67 -36.20 -8.68 6.25
N ASP A 68 -34.92 -8.63 5.87
CA ASP A 68 -33.97 -9.76 5.88
C ASP A 68 -32.77 -9.54 6.82
N VAL A 69 -32.67 -8.36 7.43
CA VAL A 69 -31.58 -7.98 8.34
C VAL A 69 -32.13 -7.13 9.49
N ASP A 70 -31.37 -7.04 10.57
CA ASP A 70 -31.73 -6.21 11.72
C ASP A 70 -31.70 -4.70 11.42
N ALA A 71 -32.28 -3.92 12.32
CA ALA A 71 -32.37 -2.47 12.17
C ALA A 71 -30.99 -1.78 12.22
N GLU A 72 -30.01 -2.37 12.88
CA GLU A 72 -28.66 -1.81 13.02
C GLU A 72 -27.88 -1.89 11.69
N LEU A 73 -27.95 -3.04 11.01
CA LEU A 73 -27.38 -3.21 9.68
C LEU A 73 -28.09 -2.35 8.63
N LYS A 74 -29.43 -2.20 8.70
CA LYS A 74 -30.15 -1.24 7.81
C LYS A 74 -29.63 0.18 8.01
N LYS A 75 -29.49 0.63 9.26
CA LYS A 75 -28.94 1.95 9.58
C LYS A 75 -27.51 2.12 9.08
N PHE A 76 -26.67 1.10 9.22
CA PHE A 76 -25.32 1.10 8.66
C PHE A 76 -25.36 1.30 7.13
N LEU A 77 -26.20 0.56 6.43
CA LEU A 77 -26.33 0.65 4.97
C LEU A 77 -26.89 2.00 4.51
N ASP A 78 -27.86 2.55 5.24
CA ASP A 78 -28.38 3.90 4.99
C ASP A 78 -27.31 4.97 5.21
N PHE A 79 -26.50 4.83 6.26
CA PHE A 79 -25.37 5.72 6.52
C PHE A 79 -24.31 5.65 5.41
N VAL A 80 -23.92 4.45 4.98
CA VAL A 80 -22.96 4.27 3.86
C VAL A 80 -23.47 4.93 2.59
N LYS A 81 -24.78 4.87 2.35
CA LYS A 81 -25.40 5.50 1.19
C LYS A 81 -25.54 7.03 1.31
N GLY A 82 -25.31 7.60 2.50
CA GLY A 82 -25.48 9.02 2.76
C GLY A 82 -26.94 9.46 2.94
N ARG A 83 -27.84 8.52 3.30
CA ARG A 83 -29.20 8.87 3.73
C ARG A 83 -29.16 9.49 5.13
N GLU A 84 -30.14 10.32 5.45
CA GLU A 84 -30.32 10.80 6.82
C GLU A 84 -30.78 9.63 7.69
N VAL A 85 -30.02 9.37 8.76
CA VAL A 85 -30.32 8.32 9.73
C VAL A 85 -30.36 8.93 11.11
N GLU A 86 -31.41 8.59 11.87
CA GLU A 86 -31.61 9.07 13.24
C GLU A 86 -30.40 8.74 14.11
N PRO A 87 -29.78 9.73 14.79
CA PRO A 87 -28.56 9.52 15.54
C PRO A 87 -28.81 8.62 16.76
N ASP A 88 -28.00 7.58 16.87
CA ASP A 88 -27.96 6.69 18.02
C ASP A 88 -26.51 6.38 18.45
N ASN A 89 -26.36 5.59 19.52
CA ASN A 89 -25.05 5.21 20.02
C ASN A 89 -24.24 4.43 18.97
N PHE A 90 -24.88 3.59 18.17
CA PHE A 90 -24.24 2.83 17.11
C PHE A 90 -23.66 3.74 16.02
N LEU A 91 -24.46 4.66 15.47
CA LEU A 91 -24.00 5.63 14.47
C LEU A 91 -22.92 6.55 14.99
N LYS A 92 -22.97 6.91 16.28
CA LYS A 92 -21.91 7.70 16.90
C LYS A 92 -20.59 6.95 16.92
N GLN A 93 -20.61 5.68 17.34
CA GLN A 93 -19.43 4.81 17.32
C GLN A 93 -18.93 4.58 15.89
N LEU A 94 -19.84 4.37 14.94
CA LEU A 94 -19.52 4.20 13.53
C LEU A 94 -18.83 5.43 12.95
N LYS A 95 -19.38 6.63 13.16
CA LYS A 95 -18.78 7.88 12.71
C LYS A 95 -17.40 8.10 13.32
N GLN A 96 -17.24 7.79 14.60
CA GLN A 96 -15.94 7.88 15.26
C GLN A 96 -14.92 6.91 14.65
N ALA A 97 -15.28 5.65 14.43
CA ALA A 97 -14.40 4.66 13.82
C ALA A 97 -13.98 5.05 12.39
N VAL A 98 -14.91 5.62 11.61
CA VAL A 98 -14.61 6.14 10.27
C VAL A 98 -13.62 7.30 10.33
N GLU A 99 -13.75 8.21 11.29
CA GLU A 99 -12.83 9.35 11.44
C GLU A 99 -11.43 8.90 11.89
N GLU A 100 -11.36 7.95 12.81
CA GLU A 100 -10.11 7.31 13.23
C GLU A 100 -9.41 6.61 12.06
N ALA A 101 -10.15 5.87 11.24
CA ALA A 101 -9.62 5.18 10.06
C ALA A 101 -9.08 6.16 8.99
N LYS A 102 -9.82 7.25 8.71
CA LYS A 102 -9.37 8.31 7.79
C LYS A 102 -8.09 8.98 8.26
N THR A 103 -7.96 9.16 9.58
CA THR A 103 -6.75 9.70 10.18
C THR A 103 -5.58 8.76 9.86
N VAL A 104 -5.69 7.47 10.16
CA VAL A 104 -4.62 6.49 9.86
C VAL A 104 -4.23 6.45 8.38
N GLU A 105 -5.20 6.50 7.47
CA GLU A 105 -4.94 6.55 6.02
C GLU A 105 -4.17 7.81 5.62
N THR A 106 -4.59 8.98 6.12
CA THR A 106 -3.90 10.26 5.86
C THR A 106 -2.45 10.22 6.37
N TRP A 107 -2.23 9.69 7.57
CA TRP A 107 -0.88 9.52 8.14
C TRP A 107 -0.02 8.57 7.30
N ARG A 108 -0.62 7.54 6.70
CA ARG A 108 0.09 6.60 5.80
C ARG A 108 0.57 7.31 4.53
N ASP A 109 -0.27 8.15 3.94
CA ASP A 109 0.08 8.92 2.73
C ASP A 109 1.15 9.98 3.02
N GLU A 110 1.04 10.66 4.17
CA GLU A 110 2.06 11.60 4.65
C GLU A 110 3.42 10.90 4.86
N TYR A 111 3.42 9.72 5.47
CA TYR A 111 4.64 8.92 5.67
C TYR A 111 5.30 8.52 4.35
N MET A 112 4.51 8.07 3.36
CA MET A 112 5.02 7.73 2.03
C MET A 112 5.65 8.95 1.33
N THR A 113 4.99 10.11 1.44
CA THR A 113 5.48 11.37 0.88
C THR A 113 6.79 11.80 1.56
N PHE A 114 6.86 11.69 2.88
CA PHE A 114 8.05 12.02 3.66
C PHE A 114 9.27 11.18 3.25
N ASN A 115 9.10 9.87 3.12
CA ASN A 115 10.18 8.97 2.67
C ASN A 115 10.67 9.30 1.25
N GLU A 116 9.78 9.72 0.35
CA GLU A 116 10.16 10.12 -1.00
C GLU A 116 10.96 11.44 -1.01
N ILE A 117 10.61 12.38 -0.13
CA ILE A 117 11.35 13.64 0.05
C ILE A 117 12.73 13.37 0.64
N GLU A 118 12.84 12.53 1.67
CA GLU A 118 14.12 12.17 2.30
C GLU A 118 15.05 11.49 1.30
N ARG A 119 14.55 10.51 0.53
CA ARG A 119 15.32 9.86 -0.52
C ARG A 119 15.81 10.85 -1.58
N ARG A 120 14.96 11.78 -2.02
CA ARG A 120 15.34 12.83 -2.97
C ARG A 120 16.42 13.75 -2.38
N GLY A 121 16.27 14.14 -1.12
CA GLY A 121 17.25 14.94 -0.40
C GLY A 121 18.61 14.25 -0.28
N PHE A 122 18.63 12.95 0.02
CA PHE A 122 19.86 12.16 0.09
C PHE A 122 20.56 12.08 -1.27
N LEU A 123 19.84 11.71 -2.34
CA LEU A 123 20.39 11.63 -3.70
C LEU A 123 20.94 12.98 -4.18
N GLN A 124 20.23 14.07 -3.88
CA GLN A 124 20.68 15.41 -4.21
C GLN A 124 21.93 15.80 -3.39
N GLY A 125 21.96 15.44 -2.11
CA GLY A 125 23.12 15.64 -1.24
C GLY A 125 24.37 14.90 -1.74
N GLU A 126 24.21 13.64 -2.15
CA GLU A 126 25.28 12.83 -2.75
C GLU A 126 25.80 13.44 -4.05
N ALA A 127 24.91 13.81 -4.97
CA ALA A 127 25.29 14.43 -6.24
C ALA A 127 26.01 15.78 -6.05
N ILE A 128 25.54 16.61 -5.11
CA ILE A 128 26.20 17.88 -4.75
C ILE A 128 27.57 17.59 -4.12
N GLY A 129 27.66 16.60 -3.23
CA GLY A 129 28.91 16.19 -2.59
C GLY A 129 29.95 15.72 -3.60
N GLU A 130 29.56 14.87 -4.54
CA GLU A 130 30.42 14.38 -5.61
C GLU A 130 30.89 15.54 -6.52
N ALA A 131 29.97 16.42 -6.92
CA ALA A 131 30.30 17.57 -7.75
C ALA A 131 31.29 18.54 -7.05
N LYS A 132 31.06 18.84 -5.76
CA LYS A 132 31.97 19.66 -4.96
C LYS A 132 33.33 19.00 -4.79
N GLY A 133 33.36 17.71 -4.45
CA GLY A 133 34.60 16.95 -4.31
C GLY A 133 35.43 16.93 -5.60
N LYS A 134 34.79 16.73 -6.76
CA LYS A 134 35.45 16.82 -8.07
C LYS A 134 36.00 18.22 -8.35
N ALA A 135 35.23 19.27 -8.04
CA ALA A 135 35.66 20.65 -8.26
C ALA A 135 36.87 21.02 -7.39
N GLU A 136 36.83 20.68 -6.10
CA GLU A 136 37.94 20.91 -5.16
C GLU A 136 39.19 20.12 -5.59
N TYR A 137 39.02 18.85 -5.97
CA TYR A 137 40.10 18.01 -6.46
C TYR A 137 40.80 18.60 -7.69
N ILE A 138 40.03 19.05 -8.69
CA ILE A 138 40.57 19.71 -9.89
C ILE A 138 41.28 21.02 -9.52
N SER A 139 40.77 21.78 -8.56
CA SER A 139 41.40 23.02 -8.08
C SER A 139 42.79 22.75 -7.49
N ILE A 140 42.91 21.73 -6.64
CA ILE A 140 44.19 21.35 -6.02
C ILE A 140 45.21 20.95 -7.09
N ILE A 141 44.81 20.14 -8.08
CA ILE A 141 45.71 19.71 -9.16
C ILE A 141 46.22 20.91 -9.96
N LYS A 142 45.36 21.87 -10.28
CA LYS A 142 45.75 23.10 -10.98
C LYS A 142 46.78 23.91 -10.19
N GLU A 143 46.63 23.98 -8.88
CA GLU A 143 47.59 24.65 -8.00
C GLU A 143 48.96 23.93 -7.96
N MET A 144 48.96 22.59 -7.95
CA MET A 144 50.19 21.80 -8.02
C MET A 144 50.94 22.00 -9.35
N VAL A 145 50.23 22.15 -10.46
CA VAL A 145 50.81 22.50 -11.77
C VAL A 145 51.41 23.91 -11.73
N SER A 146 50.67 24.91 -11.23
CA SER A 146 51.18 26.29 -11.17
C SER A 146 52.40 26.45 -10.27
N ASN A 147 52.51 25.62 -9.23
CA ASN A 147 53.66 25.58 -8.33
C ASN A 147 54.82 24.74 -8.88
N GLY A 148 54.70 24.18 -10.09
CA GLY A 148 55.73 23.37 -10.74
C GLY A 148 55.98 22.02 -10.08
N GLN A 149 55.06 21.53 -9.24
CA GLN A 149 55.20 20.25 -8.54
C GLN A 149 54.91 19.05 -9.44
N ILE A 150 54.08 19.24 -10.47
CA ILE A 150 53.71 18.21 -11.46
C ILE A 150 53.62 18.83 -12.86
N SER A 151 53.84 18.03 -13.91
CA SER A 151 53.67 18.49 -15.30
C SER A 151 52.18 18.49 -15.72
N GLU A 152 51.85 19.27 -16.75
CA GLU A 152 50.50 19.29 -17.36
C GLU A 152 50.05 17.90 -17.85
N ASP A 153 50.99 17.11 -18.39
CA ASP A 153 50.71 15.74 -18.84
C ASP A 153 50.31 14.84 -17.66
N THR A 154 51.00 14.99 -16.52
CA THR A 154 50.71 14.22 -15.31
C THR A 154 49.36 14.63 -14.71
N ALA A 155 49.06 15.93 -14.69
CA ALA A 155 47.78 16.47 -14.24
C ALA A 155 46.60 15.97 -15.10
N SER A 156 46.77 15.96 -16.42
CA SER A 156 45.76 15.48 -17.37
C SER A 156 45.44 14.00 -17.17
N LEU A 157 46.46 13.17 -16.93
CA LEU A 157 46.30 11.75 -16.65
C LEU A 157 45.52 11.51 -15.35
N ILE A 158 45.84 12.26 -14.29
CA ILE A 158 45.20 12.15 -12.98
C ILE A 158 43.70 12.52 -13.06
N ILE A 159 43.36 13.64 -13.70
CA ILE A 159 41.95 14.08 -13.87
C ILE A 159 41.16 13.07 -14.71
N SER A 160 41.76 12.49 -15.75
CA SER A 160 41.10 11.48 -16.60
C SER A 160 40.77 10.19 -15.85
N ASN A 161 41.61 9.78 -14.90
CA ASN A 161 41.37 8.57 -14.10
C ASN A 161 40.28 8.79 -13.04
N PHE A 162 40.18 9.99 -12.47
CA PHE A 162 39.15 10.34 -11.50
C PHE A 162 37.75 10.51 -12.10
N SER A 163 37.67 10.71 -13.42
CA SER A 163 36.41 10.89 -14.15
C SER A 163 35.77 9.57 -14.61
N LYS A 164 36.41 8.42 -14.39
CA LYS A 164 35.84 7.11 -14.72
C LYS A 164 34.81 6.72 -13.64
N PRO A 165 33.56 6.37 -14.01
CA PRO A 165 32.58 5.91 -13.04
C PRO A 165 33.04 4.60 -12.41
N SER A 166 32.90 4.50 -11.08
CA SER A 166 33.07 3.28 -10.30
C SER A 166 31.98 2.27 -10.66
N LEU A 167 32.18 1.56 -11.78
CA LEU A 167 31.42 0.35 -12.11
C LEU A 167 32.01 -0.82 -11.33
N GLU A 168 31.70 -0.90 -10.03
CA GLU A 168 31.87 -2.13 -9.24
C GLU A 168 31.10 -1.94 -7.92
N ASN A 169 29.93 -2.61 -7.83
CA ASN A 169 29.35 -3.24 -6.63
C ASN A 169 27.81 -3.24 -6.69
N GLU A 170 27.22 -4.19 -7.42
CA GLU A 170 25.87 -4.70 -7.14
C GLU A 170 25.73 -6.11 -7.78
N GLN A 171 26.47 -7.08 -7.24
CA GLN A 171 26.09 -8.48 -7.25
C GLN A 171 26.57 -9.10 -5.94
N ASN A 172 25.68 -9.16 -4.95
CA ASN A 172 25.57 -10.21 -3.93
C ASN A 172 24.27 -10.04 -3.14
#